data_AF-T1I5B8-F1
#
_entry.id   AF-T1I5B8-F1
#
_cell.length_a   1.000
_cell.length_b   1.000
_cell.length_c   1.000
_cell.angle_alpha   90.00
_cell.angle_beta   90.00
_cell.angle_gamma   90.00
#
_symmetry.space_group_name_H-M   'P 1'
#
loop_
_entity.id
_entity.type
_entity.pdbx_description
1 polymer ?
#
loop_
_entity_poly.entity_id
_entity_poly.type
_entity_poly.pdbx_seq_one_letter_code
_entity_poly.pdbx_strand_id
1 'polypeptide(L)'
;GDRFQLPVDLDGEDQWYTLLWNLPSNRAQALLNINERERSAAIVTNFKAPDGGDYLWKLVVGTTAGGRYDGFYNDVSSRMNPVYDVGRVVNSKAYRAVSSVYTPSSNEVIINKGLLLLFVDCFVFFQGTMLSLRAQSEVVCNKDVFASWRTPDCSVHPCLFDLHNDPCEFVDLAPNNTAIVQRLYDTLKLLRRTLVPQSNQPSDYVSADPARFNNTWSPWSS
;
A
#
# COMPACT_ATOMS: atom_id res chain seq x y z
N GLY A 1 -19.98 -12.92 2.28
CA GLY A 1 -21.04 -12.14 1.64
C GLY A 1 -21.22 -12.68 0.24
N ASP A 2 -22.46 -12.79 -0.22
CA ASP A 2 -22.74 -13.22 -1.59
C ASP A 2 -22.39 -12.08 -2.57
N ARG A 3 -21.53 -12.36 -3.55
CA ARG A 3 -21.13 -11.39 -4.57
C ARG A 3 -22.32 -10.92 -5.41
N PHE A 4 -23.34 -11.74 -5.58
CA PHE A 4 -24.55 -11.39 -6.34
C PHE A 4 -25.48 -10.42 -5.58
N GLN A 5 -25.17 -10.11 -4.33
CA GLN A 5 -25.94 -9.18 -3.48
C GLN A 5 -25.23 -7.84 -3.28
N LEU A 6 -24.10 -7.59 -3.97
CA LEU A 6 -23.43 -6.30 -3.89
C LEU A 6 -24.24 -5.21 -4.62
N PRO A 7 -24.26 -3.97 -4.10
CA PRO A 7 -24.86 -2.85 -4.80
C PRO A 7 -24.29 -2.69 -6.22
N VAL A 8 -25.16 -2.34 -7.17
CA VAL A 8 -24.77 -2.15 -8.58
C VAL A 8 -23.89 -0.91 -8.79
N ASP A 9 -23.91 0.00 -7.82
CA ASP A 9 -23.16 1.27 -7.77
C ASP A 9 -21.90 1.18 -6.89
N LEU A 10 -21.46 -0.03 -6.53
CA LEU A 10 -20.20 -0.21 -5.81
C LEU A 10 -19.04 0.26 -6.68
N ASP A 11 -18.20 1.14 -6.14
CA ASP A 11 -16.97 1.56 -6.78
C ASP A 11 -15.86 0.50 -6.62
N GLY A 12 -14.91 0.50 -7.57
CA GLY A 12 -13.76 -0.40 -7.56
C GLY A 12 -13.82 -1.54 -8.59
N GLU A 13 -12.68 -2.21 -8.74
CA GLU A 13 -12.46 -3.27 -9.74
C GLU A 13 -12.50 -4.64 -9.08
N ASP A 14 -13.33 -5.56 -9.58
CA ASP A 14 -13.35 -6.95 -9.11
C ASP A 14 -12.01 -7.65 -9.36
N GLN A 15 -11.39 -8.14 -8.29
CA GLN A 15 -10.12 -8.88 -8.34
C GLN A 15 -10.29 -10.38 -8.11
N TRP A 16 -11.52 -10.89 -7.98
CA TRP A 16 -11.74 -12.28 -7.60
C TRP A 16 -11.11 -13.27 -8.59
N TYR A 17 -11.25 -13.03 -9.89
CA TYR A 17 -10.65 -13.88 -10.92
C TYR A 17 -9.12 -13.79 -10.93
N THR A 18 -8.56 -12.59 -10.74
CA THR A 18 -7.11 -12.38 -10.57
C THR A 18 -6.57 -13.21 -9.41
N LEU A 19 -7.23 -13.19 -8.25
CA LEU A 19 -6.81 -13.92 -7.06
C LEU A 19 -6.99 -15.44 -7.20
N LEU A 20 -8.11 -15.88 -7.79
CA LEU A 20 -8.44 -17.30 -7.87
C LEU A 20 -7.62 -18.04 -8.94
N TRP A 21 -7.34 -17.38 -10.05
CA TRP A 21 -6.71 -18.00 -11.22
C TRP A 21 -5.29 -17.52 -11.48
N ASN A 22 -4.73 -16.70 -10.60
CA ASN A 22 -3.40 -16.08 -10.76
C ASN A 22 -3.26 -15.34 -12.11
N LEU A 23 -4.32 -14.62 -12.50
CA LEU A 23 -4.34 -13.80 -13.71
C LEU A 23 -3.77 -12.40 -13.40
N PRO A 24 -3.34 -11.63 -14.41
CA PRO A 24 -2.99 -10.22 -14.21
C PRO A 24 -4.13 -9.44 -13.53
N SER A 25 -3.78 -8.48 -12.68
CA SER A 25 -4.77 -7.58 -12.08
C SER A 25 -5.34 -6.65 -13.14
N ASN A 26 -6.66 -6.50 -13.16
CA ASN A 26 -7.33 -5.50 -13.99
C ASN A 26 -7.19 -4.07 -13.42
N ARG A 27 -6.65 -3.91 -12.20
CA ARG A 27 -6.48 -2.61 -11.57
C ARG A 27 -5.37 -1.83 -12.27
N ALA A 28 -5.75 -0.83 -13.05
CA ALA A 28 -4.81 0.10 -13.68
C ALA A 28 -4.56 1.36 -12.83
N GLN A 29 -5.37 1.61 -11.81
CA GLN A 29 -5.33 2.85 -11.03
C GLN A 29 -5.75 2.61 -9.57
N ALA A 30 -5.19 3.40 -8.66
CA ALA A 30 -5.58 3.48 -7.27
C ALA A 30 -5.66 4.95 -6.84
N LEU A 31 -6.84 5.40 -6.43
CA LEU A 31 -7.00 6.66 -5.70
C LEU A 31 -6.46 6.46 -4.28
N LEU A 32 -5.48 7.27 -3.88
CA LEU A 32 -4.92 7.20 -2.52
C LEU A 32 -5.73 8.06 -1.55
N ASN A 33 -5.98 9.31 -1.93
CA ASN A 33 -6.81 10.23 -1.15
C ASN A 33 -7.31 11.42 -1.99
N ILE A 34 -8.41 12.01 -1.54
CA ILE A 34 -8.80 13.39 -1.85
C ILE A 34 -9.26 14.03 -0.54
N ASN A 35 -8.62 15.13 -0.17
CA ASN A 35 -8.96 15.94 0.98
C ASN A 35 -9.40 17.33 0.51
N GLU A 36 -10.71 17.55 0.48
CA GLU A 36 -11.27 18.81 0.01
C GLU A 36 -11.04 19.98 0.97
N ARG A 37 -10.76 19.71 2.25
CA ARG A 37 -10.47 20.75 3.26
C ARG A 37 -9.04 21.23 3.20
N GLU A 38 -8.08 20.30 3.23
CA GLU A 38 -6.64 20.60 3.12
C GLU A 38 -6.21 20.84 1.67
N ARG A 39 -7.10 20.58 0.70
CA ARG A 39 -6.82 20.67 -0.74
C ARG A 39 -5.68 19.78 -1.19
N SER A 40 -5.53 18.62 -0.56
CA SER A 40 -4.53 17.61 -0.92
C SER A 40 -5.17 16.41 -1.61
N ALA A 41 -4.44 15.76 -2.51
CA ALA A 41 -4.90 14.55 -3.19
C ALA A 41 -3.73 13.76 -3.76
N ALA A 42 -3.91 12.46 -3.93
CA ALA A 42 -2.92 11.62 -4.59
C ALA A 42 -3.57 10.44 -5.31
N ILE A 43 -2.98 10.08 -6.44
CA ILE A 43 -3.44 8.98 -7.29
C ILE A 43 -2.23 8.26 -7.89
N VAL A 44 -2.33 6.93 -7.96
CA VAL A 44 -1.35 6.07 -8.61
C VAL A 44 -2.00 5.43 -9.82
N THR A 45 -1.31 5.41 -10.96
CA THR A 45 -1.82 4.81 -12.18
C THR A 45 -0.70 4.12 -12.95
N ASN A 46 -1.05 3.02 -13.60
CA ASN A 46 -0.20 2.39 -14.59
C ASN A 46 -0.58 2.92 -15.99
N PHE A 47 0.41 3.38 -16.75
CA PHE A 47 0.26 3.67 -18.17
C PHE A 47 1.14 2.74 -18.99
N LYS A 48 0.53 2.13 -20.01
CA LYS A 48 1.28 1.57 -21.14
C LYS A 48 1.73 2.72 -22.02
N ALA A 49 3.03 2.89 -22.20
CA ALA A 49 3.55 3.86 -23.14
C ALA A 49 3.52 3.30 -24.58
N PRO A 50 3.56 4.17 -25.61
CA PRO A 50 3.55 3.74 -27.01
C PRO A 50 4.73 2.83 -27.41
N ASP A 51 5.83 2.89 -26.66
CA ASP A 51 7.01 2.04 -26.83
C ASP A 51 6.84 0.64 -26.20
N GLY A 52 5.70 0.36 -25.59
CA GLY A 52 5.39 -0.90 -24.90
C GLY A 52 5.90 -0.97 -23.46
N GLY A 53 6.48 0.11 -22.92
CA GLY A 53 6.89 0.20 -21.53
C GLY A 53 5.71 0.36 -20.57
N ASP A 54 5.86 -0.19 -19.36
CA ASP A 54 4.91 -0.05 -18.26
C ASP A 54 5.44 0.99 -17.28
N TYR A 55 4.69 2.07 -17.10
CA TYR A 55 5.08 3.15 -16.21
C TYR A 55 4.09 3.30 -15.07
N LEU A 56 4.58 3.22 -13.84
CA LEU A 56 3.77 3.39 -12.64
C LEU A 56 3.92 4.82 -12.13
N TRP A 57 2.97 5.68 -12.50
CA TRP A 57 3.00 7.09 -12.13
C TRP A 57 2.20 7.35 -10.86
N LYS A 58 2.77 8.17 -9.97
CA LYS A 58 2.07 8.76 -8.85
C LYS A 58 2.01 10.26 -9.01
N LEU A 59 0.81 10.83 -8.90
CA LEU A 59 0.62 12.28 -8.77
C LEU A 59 0.26 12.60 -7.32
N VAL A 60 0.92 13.61 -6.75
CA VAL A 60 0.62 14.19 -5.43
C VAL A 60 0.32 15.67 -5.61
N VAL A 61 -0.75 16.14 -4.97
CA VAL A 61 -1.19 17.53 -4.98
C VAL A 61 -1.30 18.02 -3.54
N GLY A 62 -0.72 19.18 -3.25
CA GLY A 62 -0.82 19.82 -1.94
C GLY A 62 0.01 19.11 -0.87
N THR A 63 -0.31 19.40 0.38
CA THR A 63 0.41 18.90 1.56
C THR A 63 -0.56 18.29 2.56
N THR A 64 -0.06 17.42 3.42
CA THR A 64 -0.83 16.78 4.50
C THR A 64 -0.51 17.45 5.82
N ALA A 65 -1.55 17.91 6.52
CA ALA A 65 -1.43 18.66 7.78
C ALA A 65 -0.40 19.82 7.72
N GLY A 66 -0.43 20.60 6.63
CA GLY A 66 0.46 21.76 6.45
C GLY A 66 1.94 21.39 6.28
N GLY A 67 2.23 20.24 5.68
CA GLY A 67 3.59 19.75 5.43
C GLY A 67 4.16 18.87 6.53
N ARG A 68 3.42 18.67 7.62
CA ARG A 68 3.89 17.88 8.77
C ARG A 68 4.09 16.40 8.43
N TYR A 69 3.34 15.88 7.45
CA TYR A 69 3.34 14.47 7.07
C TYR A 69 3.71 14.23 5.59
N ASP A 70 4.41 15.17 4.96
CA ASP A 70 4.78 15.04 3.54
C ASP A 70 6.04 14.20 3.34
N GLY A 71 6.83 14.00 4.39
CA GLY A 71 8.09 13.25 4.31
C GLY A 71 7.90 11.74 4.12
N PHE A 72 8.99 11.08 3.75
CA PHE A 72 9.05 9.62 3.76
C PHE A 72 9.29 9.09 5.17
N TYR A 73 8.21 8.58 5.78
CA TYR A 73 8.28 7.83 7.02
C TYR A 73 8.46 6.36 6.65
N ASN A 74 9.70 5.85 6.79
CA ASN A 74 9.96 4.41 6.69
C ASN A 74 8.93 3.66 7.55
N ASP A 75 8.70 2.39 7.24
CA ASP A 75 8.11 1.49 8.21
C ASP A 75 8.97 1.56 9.48
N VAL A 76 8.48 2.29 10.47
CA VAL A 76 9.08 2.33 11.79
C VAL A 76 8.78 0.97 12.39
N SER A 77 9.63 0.00 12.06
CA SER A 77 9.79 -1.16 12.92
C SER A 77 10.12 -0.58 14.29
N SER A 78 9.12 -0.55 15.16
CA SER A 78 9.32 -0.20 16.55
C SER A 78 10.48 -1.07 17.04
N ARG A 79 11.37 -0.55 17.90
CA ARG A 79 12.38 -1.41 18.54
C ARG A 79 11.74 -2.56 19.33
N MET A 80 10.43 -2.46 19.62
CA MET A 80 9.62 -3.51 20.23
C MET A 80 9.07 -4.53 19.22
N ASN A 81 9.11 -4.26 17.92
CA ASN A 81 8.72 -5.24 16.91
C ASN A 81 9.76 -6.36 16.93
N PRO A 82 9.34 -7.62 17.13
CA PRO A 82 10.27 -8.74 17.11
C PRO A 82 10.92 -8.84 15.74
N VAL A 83 12.18 -9.27 15.71
CA VAL A 83 12.85 -9.63 14.46
C VAL A 83 11.99 -10.66 13.72
N TYR A 84 11.87 -10.49 12.40
CA TYR A 84 11.10 -11.40 11.58
C TYR A 84 11.67 -12.82 11.68
N ASP A 85 10.82 -13.76 12.12
CA ASP A 85 11.21 -15.15 12.40
C ASP A 85 10.35 -16.08 11.54
N VAL A 86 10.97 -16.66 10.52
CA VAL A 86 10.30 -17.58 9.59
C VAL A 86 9.75 -18.80 10.32
N GLY A 87 10.48 -19.32 11.32
CA GLY A 87 10.05 -20.46 12.12
C GLY A 87 8.75 -20.17 12.87
N ARG A 88 8.59 -18.97 13.41
CA ARG A 88 7.33 -18.54 14.05
C ARG A 88 6.19 -18.38 13.06
N VAL A 89 6.46 -17.89 11.84
CA VAL A 89 5.45 -17.77 10.78
C VAL A 89 4.97 -19.14 10.34
N VAL A 90 5.88 -20.07 10.03
CA VAL A 90 5.54 -21.44 9.59
C VAL A 90 4.83 -22.23 10.69
N ASN A 91 5.18 -22.00 11.96
CA ASN A 91 4.49 -22.64 13.08
C ASN A 91 3.20 -21.93 13.52
N SER A 92 2.87 -20.78 12.92
CA SER A 92 1.68 -20.03 13.28
C SER A 92 0.39 -20.78 12.92
N LYS A 93 -0.69 -20.47 13.64
CA LYS A 93 -2.02 -21.00 13.32
C LYS A 93 -2.46 -20.64 11.90
N ALA A 94 -2.11 -19.43 11.44
CA ALA A 94 -2.45 -18.94 10.11
C ALA A 94 -1.79 -19.78 9.01
N TYR A 95 -0.48 -19.99 9.08
CA TYR A 95 0.23 -20.80 8.10
C TYR A 95 -0.28 -22.25 8.07
N ARG A 96 -0.49 -22.85 9.24
CA ARG A 96 -1.05 -24.21 9.34
C ARG A 96 -2.44 -24.30 8.69
N ALA A 97 -3.30 -23.32 8.91
CA ALA A 97 -4.63 -23.27 8.28
C ALA A 97 -4.56 -23.09 6.75
N VAL A 98 -3.64 -22.27 6.24
CA VAL A 98 -3.47 -22.12 4.78
C VAL A 98 -2.92 -23.41 4.17
N SER A 99 -1.94 -24.04 4.83
CA SER A 99 -1.32 -25.29 4.37
C SER A 99 -2.28 -26.49 4.34
N SER A 100 -3.41 -26.45 5.07
CA SER A 100 -4.42 -27.51 5.01
C SER A 100 -5.40 -27.36 3.84
N VAL A 101 -5.52 -26.15 3.28
CA VAL A 101 -6.41 -25.85 2.14
C VAL A 101 -5.66 -25.96 0.82
N TYR A 102 -4.39 -25.55 0.80
CA TYR A 102 -3.54 -25.61 -0.37
C TYR A 102 -2.57 -26.78 -0.24
N THR A 103 -2.89 -27.92 -0.87
CA THR A 103 -1.88 -28.94 -1.11
C THR A 103 -1.11 -28.52 -2.36
N PRO A 104 0.19 -28.17 -2.24
CA PRO A 104 0.95 -27.71 -3.39
C PRO A 104 0.90 -28.81 -4.46
N SER A 105 0.51 -28.41 -5.67
CA SER A 105 0.56 -29.31 -6.82
C SER A 105 2.00 -29.84 -6.95
N SER A 106 2.12 -31.11 -7.30
CA SER A 106 3.33 -31.93 -7.25
C SER A 106 4.56 -31.40 -8.02
N ASN A 107 4.46 -30.25 -8.68
CA ASN A 107 5.54 -29.61 -9.42
C ASN A 107 6.17 -28.40 -8.69
N GLU A 108 5.50 -27.81 -7.70
CA GLU A 108 6.10 -26.76 -6.83
C GLU A 108 6.63 -27.32 -5.51
N VAL A 109 6.32 -28.59 -5.23
CA VAL A 109 6.78 -29.30 -4.05
C VAL A 109 7.42 -30.61 -4.48
N ILE A 110 8.74 -30.55 -4.69
CA ILE A 110 9.61 -31.70 -4.43
C ILE A 110 9.69 -31.84 -2.89
N ILE A 111 8.57 -32.16 -2.24
CA ILE A 111 8.60 -32.88 -0.96
C ILE A 111 8.27 -34.31 -1.37
N ASN A 112 9.33 -35.05 -1.73
CA ASN A 112 9.25 -36.48 -1.95
C ASN A 112 8.54 -37.11 -0.75
N LYS A 113 7.34 -37.68 -0.98
CA LYS A 113 6.55 -38.45 -0.01
C LYS A 113 7.22 -39.78 0.39
N GLY A 114 8.55 -39.80 0.55
CA GLY A 114 9.30 -41.02 0.75
C GLY A 114 10.75 -40.84 1.15
N LEU A 115 11.14 -39.73 1.79
CA LEU A 115 12.51 -39.62 2.33
C LEU A 115 12.50 -39.19 3.79
N LEU A 116 12.47 -40.21 4.65
CA LEU A 116 12.67 -40.16 6.10
C LEU A 116 14.07 -39.66 6.52
N LEU A 117 14.88 -39.06 5.62
CA LEU A 117 16.28 -38.71 5.91
C LEU A 117 16.79 -37.36 5.37
N LEU A 118 15.96 -36.39 4.96
CA LEU A 118 16.43 -35.02 4.63
C LEU A 118 15.46 -33.94 5.13
N PHE A 119 15.20 -33.88 6.44
CA PHE A 119 14.37 -32.84 7.05
C PHE A 119 15.08 -31.46 7.11
N VAL A 120 16.40 -31.40 6.93
CA VAL A 120 17.18 -30.16 7.06
C VAL A 120 17.12 -29.31 5.79
N ASP A 121 17.21 -29.93 4.61
CA ASP A 121 17.37 -29.18 3.34
C ASP A 121 16.08 -28.48 2.89
N CYS A 122 14.91 -29.06 3.13
CA CYS A 122 13.63 -28.46 2.74
C CYS A 122 13.26 -27.25 3.63
N PHE A 123 13.56 -27.32 4.94
CA PHE A 123 13.31 -26.20 5.85
C PHE A 123 14.25 -25.03 5.57
N VAL A 124 15.55 -25.30 5.35
CA VAL A 124 16.54 -24.26 5.00
C VAL A 124 16.22 -23.62 3.65
N PHE A 125 15.85 -24.43 2.65
CA PHE A 125 15.43 -23.92 1.32
C PHE A 125 14.19 -23.02 1.43
N PHE A 126 13.15 -23.45 2.16
CA PHE A 126 11.92 -22.68 2.34
C PHE A 126 12.15 -21.37 3.11
N GLN A 127 13.00 -21.37 4.14
CA GLN A 127 13.41 -20.15 4.83
C GLN A 127 14.11 -19.16 3.89
N GLY A 128 15.01 -19.65 3.05
CA GLY A 128 15.69 -18.85 2.04
C GLY A 128 14.71 -18.18 1.08
N THR A 129 13.72 -18.92 0.57
CA THR A 129 12.69 -18.37 -0.31
C THR A 129 11.84 -17.31 0.37
N MET A 130 11.36 -17.53 1.60
CA MET A 130 10.55 -16.54 2.32
C MET A 130 11.33 -15.25 2.58
N LEU A 131 12.60 -15.35 2.99
CA LEU A 131 13.46 -14.18 3.20
C LEU A 131 13.75 -13.46 1.88
N SER A 132 13.99 -14.21 0.80
CA SER A 132 14.23 -13.64 -0.53
C SER A 132 13.01 -12.89 -1.07
N LEU A 133 11.82 -13.50 -1.01
CA LEU A 133 10.58 -12.85 -1.43
C LEU A 133 10.30 -11.58 -0.61
N ARG A 134 10.55 -11.63 0.70
CA ARG A 134 10.40 -10.45 1.56
C ARG A 134 11.36 -9.34 1.16
N ALA A 135 12.64 -9.66 0.96
CA ALA A 135 13.64 -8.70 0.53
C ALA A 135 13.32 -8.09 -0.84
N GLN A 136 12.83 -8.89 -1.79
CA GLN A 136 12.38 -8.41 -3.11
C GLN A 136 11.14 -7.50 -3.03
N SER A 137 10.32 -7.65 -1.98
CA SER A 137 9.13 -6.82 -1.75
C SER A 137 9.40 -5.57 -0.91
N GLU A 138 10.62 -5.38 -0.42
CA GLU A 138 10.98 -4.27 0.46
C GLU A 138 11.57 -3.10 -0.34
N VAL A 139 10.97 -1.92 -0.20
CA VAL A 139 11.53 -0.69 -0.76
C VAL A 139 12.54 -0.12 0.23
N VAL A 140 13.82 -0.12 -0.16
CA VAL A 140 14.91 0.39 0.67
C VAL A 140 15.35 1.78 0.21
N CYS A 141 14.90 2.80 0.94
CA CYS A 141 15.31 4.19 0.74
C CYS A 141 16.44 4.56 1.71
N ASN A 142 17.67 4.70 1.20
CA ASN A 142 18.84 4.99 2.03
C ASN A 142 18.89 6.47 2.45
N LYS A 143 18.51 6.78 3.68
CA LYS A 143 18.54 8.16 4.21
C LYS A 143 19.96 8.71 4.41
N ASP A 144 20.97 7.86 4.60
CA ASP A 144 22.35 8.27 4.89
C ASP A 144 23.11 8.71 3.64
N VAL A 145 22.80 8.14 2.47
CA VAL A 145 23.36 8.56 1.17
C VAL A 145 22.73 9.88 0.69
N PHE A 146 21.54 10.23 1.19
CA PHE A 146 20.72 11.35 0.69
C PHE A 146 20.33 12.35 1.79
N ALA A 147 21.13 12.48 2.86
CA ALA A 147 20.88 13.42 3.96
C ALA A 147 20.74 14.90 3.57
N SER A 148 21.04 15.26 2.31
CA SER A 148 20.85 16.60 1.74
C SER A 148 19.54 16.78 0.95
N TRP A 149 18.83 15.70 0.61
CA TRP A 149 17.63 15.77 -0.23
C TRP A 149 16.41 16.07 0.61
N ARG A 150 15.75 17.19 0.25
CA ARG A 150 14.45 17.56 0.80
C ARG A 150 13.38 16.85 0.00
N THR A 151 12.36 16.35 0.68
CA THR A 151 11.15 15.87 0.01
C THR A 151 10.62 16.97 -0.92
N PRO A 152 10.26 16.65 -2.18
CA PRO A 152 9.70 17.62 -3.10
C PRO A 152 8.49 18.34 -2.51
N ASP A 153 8.44 19.66 -2.68
CA ASP A 153 7.35 20.49 -2.17
C ASP A 153 6.20 20.51 -3.18
N CYS A 154 5.17 19.72 -2.90
CA CYS A 154 3.97 19.61 -3.75
C CYS A 154 2.89 20.66 -3.41
N SER A 155 3.22 21.67 -2.59
CA SER A 155 2.28 22.73 -2.19
C SER A 155 2.06 23.78 -3.28
N VAL A 156 3.11 24.09 -4.06
CA VAL A 156 3.09 25.14 -5.09
C VAL A 156 2.57 24.59 -6.42
N HIS A 157 2.98 23.37 -6.78
CA HIS A 157 2.51 22.64 -7.95
C HIS A 157 2.39 21.15 -7.62
N PRO A 158 1.58 20.38 -8.37
CA PRO A 158 1.57 18.94 -8.25
C PRO A 158 2.96 18.35 -8.46
N CYS A 159 3.32 17.32 -7.69
CA CYS A 159 4.50 16.50 -7.95
C CYS A 159 4.10 15.23 -8.70
N LEU A 160 4.97 14.78 -9.59
CA LEU A 160 4.81 13.54 -10.36
C LEU A 160 6.03 12.64 -10.16
N PHE A 161 5.79 11.38 -9.82
CA PHE A 161 6.84 10.39 -9.56
C PHE A 161 6.65 9.15 -10.44
N ASP A 162 7.76 8.60 -10.94
CA ASP A 162 7.80 7.29 -11.58
C ASP A 162 8.21 6.25 -10.54
N LEU A 163 7.25 5.52 -9.99
CA LEU A 163 7.48 4.56 -8.93
C LEU A 163 8.28 3.33 -9.36
N HIS A 164 8.45 3.08 -10.66
CA HIS A 164 9.30 1.99 -11.12
C HIS A 164 10.78 2.32 -10.97
N ASN A 165 11.15 3.57 -11.30
CA ASN A 165 12.53 4.04 -11.29
C ASN A 165 12.89 4.82 -10.00
N ASP A 166 11.90 5.43 -9.35
CA ASP A 166 12.02 6.22 -8.12
C ASP A 166 10.91 5.83 -7.12
N PRO A 167 11.00 4.64 -6.51
CA PRO A 167 10.03 4.19 -5.50
C PRO A 167 10.09 5.01 -4.20
N CYS A 168 11.12 5.84 -4.03
CA CYS A 168 11.33 6.68 -2.85
C CYS A 168 10.79 8.11 -3.03
N GLU A 169 10.30 8.46 -4.23
CA GLU A 169 9.62 9.73 -4.52
C GLU A 169 10.53 10.95 -4.24
N PHE A 170 11.78 10.86 -4.66
CA PHE A 170 12.78 11.90 -4.46
C PHE A 170 12.82 12.94 -5.57
N VAL A 171 12.47 12.55 -6.80
CA VAL A 171 12.61 13.40 -7.98
C VAL A 171 11.24 13.75 -8.51
N ASP A 172 10.86 15.03 -8.40
CA ASP A 172 9.67 15.52 -9.07
C ASP A 172 9.89 15.63 -10.58
N LEU A 173 9.11 14.86 -11.34
CA LEU A 173 9.10 14.81 -12.79
C LEU A 173 8.00 15.67 -13.41
N ALA A 174 7.16 16.34 -12.61
CA ALA A 174 6.03 17.13 -13.10
C ALA A 174 6.41 18.24 -14.09
N PRO A 175 7.51 19.01 -13.89
CA PRO A 175 7.85 20.12 -14.78
C PRO A 175 8.06 19.70 -16.25
N ASN A 176 8.57 18.49 -16.47
CA ASN A 176 8.87 17.95 -17.80
C ASN A 176 7.77 17.03 -18.35
N ASN A 177 6.76 16.70 -17.56
CA ASN A 177 5.73 15.70 -17.90
C ASN A 177 4.31 16.26 -17.74
N THR A 178 4.09 17.49 -18.20
CA THR A 178 2.84 18.24 -18.02
C THR A 178 1.60 17.52 -18.59
N ALA A 179 1.73 16.78 -19.69
CA ALA A 179 0.63 15.99 -20.25
C ALA A 179 0.16 14.86 -19.30
N ILE A 180 1.11 14.20 -18.63
CA ILE A 180 0.82 13.14 -17.66
C ILE A 180 0.17 13.74 -16.41
N VAL A 181 0.74 14.84 -15.91
CA VAL A 181 0.17 15.61 -14.80
C VAL A 181 -1.27 16.02 -15.09
N GLN A 182 -1.52 16.60 -16.26
CA GLN A 182 -2.85 17.05 -16.64
C GLN A 182 -3.86 15.90 -16.68
N ARG A 183 -3.49 14.76 -17.28
CA ARG A 183 -4.34 13.57 -17.34
C ARG A 183 -4.71 13.04 -15.96
N LEU A 184 -3.72 12.93 -15.06
CA LEU A 184 -3.93 12.47 -13.69
C LEU A 184 -4.75 13.46 -12.88
N TYR A 185 -4.47 14.75 -13.03
CA TYR A 185 -5.20 15.82 -12.34
C TYR A 185 -6.66 15.91 -12.79
N ASP A 186 -6.94 15.73 -14.08
CA ASP A 186 -8.32 15.68 -14.58
C ASP A 186 -9.06 14.44 -14.08
N THR A 187 -8.37 13.32 -13.90
CA THR A 187 -8.95 12.13 -13.24
C THR A 187 -9.33 12.44 -11.79
N LEU A 188 -8.45 13.11 -11.03
CA LEU A 188 -8.75 13.57 -9.68
C LEU A 188 -9.97 14.52 -9.66
N LYS A 189 -10.11 15.42 -10.64
CA LYS A 189 -11.30 16.30 -10.75
C LYS A 189 -12.59 15.51 -10.95
N LEU A 190 -12.56 14.43 -11.74
CA LEU A 190 -13.72 13.59 -11.96
C LEU A 190 -14.11 12.86 -10.66
N LEU A 191 -13.15 12.23 -9.99
CA LEU A 191 -13.37 11.55 -8.71
C LEU A 191 -13.83 12.52 -7.62
N ARG A 192 -13.36 13.77 -7.64
CA ARG A 192 -13.82 14.81 -6.71
C ARG A 192 -15.34 15.04 -6.79
N ARG A 193 -15.97 14.84 -7.96
CA ARG A 193 -17.41 15.06 -8.15
C ARG A 193 -18.28 14.00 -7.45
N THR A 194 -17.72 12.84 -7.15
CA THR A 194 -18.42 11.74 -6.47
C THR A 194 -18.10 11.70 -4.97
N LEU A 195 -17.37 12.69 -4.45
CA LEU A 195 -17.06 12.75 -3.02
C LEU A 195 -18.31 12.97 -2.19
N VAL A 196 -18.40 12.19 -1.12
CA VAL A 196 -19.23 12.51 0.03
C VAL A 196 -18.45 13.51 0.89
N PRO A 197 -19.07 14.62 1.36
CA PRO A 197 -18.38 15.60 2.20
C PRO A 197 -17.70 14.98 3.42
N GLN A 198 -16.45 15.35 3.65
CA GLN A 198 -15.66 14.84 4.77
C GLN A 198 -16.25 15.25 6.10
N SER A 199 -16.44 14.24 6.94
CA SER A 199 -16.96 14.35 8.31
C SER A 199 -15.87 14.64 9.35
N ASN A 200 -14.65 14.96 8.94
CA ASN A 200 -13.51 15.27 9.82
C ASN A 200 -13.76 16.59 10.59
N GLN A 201 -14.63 16.56 11.59
CA GLN A 201 -14.78 17.64 12.55
C GLN A 201 -13.54 17.70 13.47
N PRO A 202 -13.23 18.86 14.06
CA PRO A 202 -12.20 18.95 15.08
C PRO A 202 -12.49 17.94 16.20
N SER A 203 -11.45 17.26 16.68
CA SER A 203 -11.58 16.34 17.80
C SER A 203 -12.16 17.04 19.02
N ASP A 204 -13.22 16.48 19.61
CA ASP A 204 -13.86 17.00 20.82
C ASP A 204 -13.11 16.53 22.08
N TYR A 205 -11.85 16.98 22.24
CA TYR A 205 -10.97 16.54 23.33
C TYR A 205 -11.55 16.81 24.72
N VAL A 206 -12.32 17.90 24.87
CA VAL A 206 -12.87 18.32 26.16
C VAL A 206 -14.04 17.44 26.57
N SER A 207 -14.94 17.12 25.64
CA SER A 207 -16.10 16.29 25.98
C SER A 207 -15.77 14.81 25.97
N ALA A 208 -14.79 14.37 25.17
CA ALA A 208 -14.32 12.99 25.09
C ALA A 208 -13.36 12.56 26.21
N ASP A 209 -13.01 13.46 27.14
CA ASP A 209 -12.04 13.19 28.20
C ASP A 209 -12.48 12.00 29.08
N PRO A 210 -11.73 10.87 29.10
CA PRO A 210 -12.07 9.70 29.90
C PRO A 210 -12.19 10.00 31.40
N ALA A 211 -11.53 11.05 31.91
CA ALA A 211 -11.68 11.47 33.30
C ALA A 211 -13.14 11.83 33.65
N ARG A 212 -13.97 12.18 32.66
CA ARG A 212 -15.40 12.47 32.81
C ARG A 212 -16.28 11.21 32.75
N PHE A 213 -15.69 10.05 32.43
CA PHE A 213 -16.36 8.76 32.26
C PHE A 213 -15.65 7.65 33.06
N ASN A 214 -15.35 7.91 34.34
CA ASN A 214 -14.67 6.96 35.23
C ASN A 214 -13.36 6.40 34.63
N ASN A 215 -12.56 7.27 34.02
CA ASN A 215 -11.30 6.93 33.34
C ASN A 215 -11.46 5.85 32.24
N THR A 216 -12.64 5.78 31.61
CA THR A 216 -12.97 4.80 30.58
C THR A 216 -13.39 5.50 29.30
N TRP A 217 -12.88 5.06 28.15
CA TRP A 217 -13.37 5.53 26.85
C TRP A 217 -14.82 5.11 26.64
N SER A 218 -15.72 6.09 26.54
CA SER A 218 -17.17 5.88 26.40
C SER A 218 -17.73 6.84 25.34
N PRO A 219 -18.84 6.51 24.64
CA PRO A 219 -19.52 7.48 23.78
C PRO A 219 -19.89 8.73 24.59
N TRP A 220 -19.55 9.92 24.08
CA TRP A 220 -19.66 11.18 24.82
C TRP A 220 -20.59 12.23 24.19
N SER A 221 -21.07 11.99 22.96
CA SER A 221 -22.05 12.85 22.31
C SER A 221 -23.17 11.99 21.73
N SER A 222 -24.41 12.43 21.95
CA SER A 222 -25.66 11.80 21.50
C SER A 222 -26.45 12.78 20.64
#